data_AF-A0A2I0T2Z3-F1
#
_entry.id   AF-A0A2I0T2Z3-F1
#
_cell.length_a   1.000
_cell.length_b   1.000
_cell.length_c   1.000
_cell.angle_alpha   90.00
_cell.angle_beta   90.00
_cell.angle_gamma   90.00
#
_symmetry.space_group_name_H-M   'P 1'
#
loop_
_entity.id
_entity.type
_entity.pdbx_description
1 polymer ?
#
loop_
_entity_poly.entity_id
_entity_poly.type
_entity_poly.pdbx_seq_one_letter_code
_entity_poly.pdbx_strand_id
1 'polypeptide(L)'
;MDTQLDCRVQTQLLSGSADRHSSPLGTVRRENALVAARERKAEGLLSIRRLAICHSEELLCRLHDVSLAVTKEVNNLRSKVSRSAISTLGELFKTTKKHMDHEVDEVTRVLLQKMGDSNEFIQKGTDRSLEIMVGSVTPTRATTALMASGVPFGDKKVE
;
A
#
# COMPACT_ATOMS: atom_id res chain seq x y z
N MET A 1 -63.59 -33.64 -28.87
CA MET A 1 -63.33 -33.33 -30.28
C MET A 1 -63.03 -31.83 -30.32
N ASP A 2 -61.83 -31.30 -30.42
CA ASP A 2 -60.48 -31.82 -30.68
C ASP A 2 -59.49 -30.75 -30.15
N THR A 3 -58.45 -31.12 -29.38
CA THR A 3 -57.10 -31.48 -29.87
C THR A 3 -56.36 -30.35 -30.60
N GLN A 4 -55.56 -29.61 -29.84
CA GLN A 4 -54.20 -29.12 -30.13
C GLN A 4 -53.61 -29.41 -31.53
N LEU A 5 -53.16 -28.34 -32.22
CA LEU A 5 -51.99 -28.16 -33.12
C LEU A 5 -52.29 -27.00 -34.10
N ASP A 6 -51.41 -26.10 -34.52
CA ASP A 6 -49.98 -25.95 -34.31
C ASP A 6 -49.52 -24.55 -34.77
N CYS A 7 -48.31 -24.25 -34.32
CA CYS A 7 -47.26 -23.36 -34.83
C CYS A 7 -47.33 -22.87 -36.29
N ARG A 8 -46.65 -21.72 -36.50
CA ARG A 8 -46.44 -20.94 -37.73
C ARG A 8 -47.64 -20.06 -38.04
N VAL A 9 -47.67 -18.82 -37.55
CA VAL A 9 -47.18 -17.62 -38.23
C VAL A 9 -47.31 -16.52 -37.15
N GLN A 10 -46.28 -15.95 -36.53
CA GLN A 10 -45.38 -14.96 -37.10
C GLN A 10 -44.13 -14.82 -36.18
N THR A 11 -43.18 -15.73 -36.34
CA THR A 11 -41.80 -15.47 -35.95
C THR A 11 -41.25 -14.37 -36.83
N GLN A 12 -40.95 -13.18 -36.27
CA GLN A 12 -39.71 -12.42 -36.47
C GLN A 12 -39.86 -10.96 -35.98
N LEU A 13 -38.77 -10.47 -35.38
CA LEU A 13 -38.50 -9.10 -34.91
C LEU A 13 -39.22 -8.75 -33.60
N LEU A 14 -38.64 -9.01 -32.43
CA LEU A 14 -37.43 -8.32 -31.98
C LEU A 14 -36.55 -9.27 -31.16
N SER A 15 -35.52 -9.77 -31.84
CA SER A 15 -34.23 -10.07 -31.22
C SER A 15 -33.65 -8.78 -30.62
N GLY A 16 -34.19 -8.34 -29.49
CA GLY A 16 -33.54 -7.38 -28.62
C GLY A 16 -32.54 -8.14 -27.76
N SER A 17 -31.43 -8.59 -28.37
CA SER A 17 -30.23 -8.95 -27.62
C SER A 17 -30.00 -7.83 -26.62
N ALA A 18 -30.12 -8.13 -25.33
CA ALA A 18 -29.67 -7.26 -24.29
C ALA A 18 -28.17 -7.09 -24.49
N ASP A 19 -27.82 -6.08 -25.28
CA ASP A 19 -26.48 -5.57 -25.44
C ASP A 19 -26.04 -5.16 -24.04
N ARG A 20 -25.30 -6.05 -23.38
CA ARG A 20 -24.50 -5.74 -22.19
C ARG A 20 -23.32 -4.86 -22.62
N HIS A 21 -23.62 -3.76 -23.30
CA HIS A 21 -22.71 -2.65 -23.43
C HIS A 21 -22.64 -2.00 -22.05
N SER A 22 -21.58 -2.31 -21.31
CA SER A 22 -21.21 -1.54 -20.13
C SER A 22 -21.19 -0.08 -20.54
N SER A 23 -22.13 0.73 -20.04
CA SER A 23 -22.21 2.13 -20.45
C SER A 23 -20.86 2.81 -20.12
N PRO A 24 -20.19 3.45 -21.10
CA PRO A 24 -18.86 4.06 -20.89
C PRO A 24 -18.83 5.01 -19.68
N LEU A 25 -19.96 5.68 -19.40
CA LEU A 25 -20.15 6.57 -18.25
C LEU A 25 -20.12 5.84 -16.88
N GLY A 26 -20.61 4.61 -16.80
CA GLY A 26 -20.54 3.80 -15.58
C GLY A 26 -19.11 3.36 -15.26
N THR A 27 -18.36 3.00 -16.30
CA THR A 27 -16.93 2.64 -16.19
C THR A 27 -16.09 3.86 -15.82
N VAL A 28 -16.25 5.00 -16.51
CA VAL A 28 -15.53 6.24 -16.21
C VAL A 28 -15.86 6.79 -14.82
N ARG A 29 -17.11 6.70 -14.36
CA ARG A 29 -17.48 7.13 -13.00
C ARG A 29 -16.86 6.25 -11.92
N ARG A 30 -16.77 4.94 -12.16
CA ARG A 30 -16.10 3.99 -11.25
C ARG A 30 -14.58 4.19 -11.26
N GLU A 31 -13.98 4.41 -12.43
CA GLU A 31 -12.56 4.74 -12.57
C GLU A 31 -12.22 6.06 -11.90
N ASN A 32 -13.02 7.11 -12.09
CA ASN A 32 -12.85 8.40 -11.41
C ASN A 32 -13.01 8.26 -9.89
N ALA A 33 -13.97 7.47 -9.41
CA ALA A 33 -14.12 7.20 -7.98
C ALA A 33 -12.91 6.42 -7.42
N LEU A 34 -12.34 5.49 -8.19
CA LEU A 34 -11.12 4.78 -7.84
C LEU A 34 -9.92 5.73 -7.83
N VAL A 35 -9.79 6.62 -8.82
CA VAL A 35 -8.75 7.66 -8.88
C VAL A 35 -8.84 8.61 -7.68
N ALA A 36 -10.03 9.14 -7.37
CA ALA A 36 -10.26 10.01 -6.22
C ALA A 36 -10.03 9.30 -4.87
N ALA A 37 -10.42 8.03 -4.74
CA ALA A 37 -10.08 7.23 -3.56
C ALA A 37 -8.56 7.05 -3.40
N ARG A 38 -7.82 6.99 -4.51
CA ARG A 38 -6.36 6.84 -4.47
C ARG A 38 -5.64 8.15 -4.13
N GLU A 39 -6.12 9.30 -4.59
CA GLU A 39 -5.53 10.61 -4.23
C GLU A 39 -5.67 10.86 -2.73
N ARG A 40 -6.83 10.53 -2.16
CA ARG A 40 -7.07 10.59 -0.71
C ARG A 40 -6.08 9.77 0.11
N LYS A 41 -5.62 8.61 -0.38
CA LYS A 41 -4.58 7.82 0.30
C LYS A 41 -3.23 8.52 0.33
N ALA A 42 -2.80 9.11 -0.79
CA ALA A 42 -1.53 9.82 -0.86
C ALA A 42 -1.54 11.10 0.01
N GLU A 43 -2.66 11.82 0.01
CA GLU A 43 -2.86 12.99 0.87
C GLU A 43 -2.88 12.61 2.35
N GLY A 44 -3.56 11.51 2.71
CA GLY A 44 -3.56 10.99 4.08
C GLY A 44 -2.17 10.64 4.58
N LEU A 45 -1.37 9.96 3.76
CA LEU A 45 0.03 9.65 4.08
C LEU A 45 0.88 10.91 4.27
N LEU A 46 0.69 11.92 3.42
CA LEU A 46 1.38 13.19 3.56
C LEU A 46 0.98 13.91 4.86
N SER A 47 -0.30 13.90 5.24
CA SER A 47 -0.77 14.46 6.50
C SER A 47 -0.17 13.74 7.72
N ILE A 48 -0.14 12.40 7.71
CA ILE A 48 0.52 11.61 8.78
C ILE A 48 2.00 11.99 8.87
N ARG A 49 2.69 12.09 7.74
CA ARG A 49 4.11 12.48 7.71
C ARG A 49 4.33 13.89 8.30
N ARG A 50 3.46 14.85 7.99
CA ARG A 50 3.52 16.21 8.56
C ARG A 50 3.28 16.18 10.07
N LEU A 51 2.32 15.41 10.55
CA LEU A 51 2.07 15.22 11.98
C LEU A 51 3.28 14.61 12.68
N ALA A 52 3.92 13.60 12.09
CA ALA A 52 5.13 13.00 12.64
C ALA A 52 6.26 14.03 12.80
N ILE A 53 6.42 14.94 11.83
CA ILE A 53 7.47 15.96 11.86
C ILE A 53 7.15 17.08 12.86
N CYS A 54 5.90 17.53 12.93
CA CYS A 54 5.52 18.72 13.70
C CYS A 54 5.04 18.40 15.13
N HIS A 55 4.35 17.28 15.31
CA HIS A 55 3.59 16.92 16.51
C HIS A 55 3.63 15.40 16.76
N SER A 56 4.83 14.82 16.82
CA SER A 56 5.00 13.36 16.98
C SER A 56 4.34 12.79 18.24
N GLU A 57 4.22 13.59 19.31
CA GLU A 57 3.59 13.19 20.58
C GLU A 57 2.12 12.80 20.42
N GLU A 58 1.38 13.47 19.53
CA GLU A 58 -0.04 13.16 19.26
C GLU A 58 -0.21 11.80 18.59
N LEU A 59 0.79 11.35 17.85
CA LEU A 59 0.78 10.05 17.19
C LEU A 59 1.08 8.90 18.15
N LEU A 60 1.75 9.14 19.27
CA LEU A 60 2.16 8.08 20.20
C LEU A 60 0.98 7.26 20.73
N CYS A 61 -0.15 7.91 21.02
CA CYS A 61 -1.36 7.25 21.52
C CYS A 61 -2.02 6.30 20.50
N ARG A 62 -1.71 6.46 19.21
CA ARG A 62 -2.28 5.67 18.09
C ARG A 62 -1.21 5.13 17.15
N LEU A 63 0.02 5.01 17.64
CA LEU A 63 1.18 4.73 16.80
C LEU A 63 1.05 3.38 16.11
N HIS A 64 0.53 2.38 16.81
CA HIS A 64 0.28 1.04 16.26
C HIS A 64 -0.67 1.09 15.05
N ASP A 65 -1.85 1.69 15.21
CA ASP A 65 -2.85 1.77 14.12
C ASP A 65 -2.31 2.54 12.92
N VAL A 66 -1.60 3.63 13.18
CA VAL A 66 -0.99 4.47 12.14
C VAL A 66 0.10 3.67 11.41
N SER A 67 1.02 3.04 12.14
CA SER A 67 2.09 2.22 11.57
C SER A 67 1.53 1.07 10.75
N LEU A 68 0.52 0.36 11.25
CA LEU A 68 -0.15 -0.72 10.52
C LEU A 68 -0.80 -0.20 9.21
N ALA A 69 -1.50 0.93 9.27
CA ALA A 69 -2.13 1.52 8.10
C ALA A 69 -1.11 1.95 7.05
N VAL A 70 -0.02 2.62 7.46
CA VAL A 70 1.04 3.06 6.54
C VAL A 70 1.77 1.84 5.95
N THR A 71 2.05 0.82 6.77
CA THR A 71 2.75 -0.40 6.33
C THR A 71 1.97 -1.15 5.26
N LYS A 72 0.64 -1.22 5.38
CA LYS A 72 -0.23 -1.79 4.33
C LYS A 72 -0.09 -1.07 2.99
N GLU A 73 0.11 0.24 3.00
CA GLU A 73 0.25 1.04 1.78
C GLU A 73 1.64 0.93 1.13
N VAL A 74 2.65 0.37 1.81
CA VAL A 74 3.97 0.11 1.19
C VAL A 74 3.84 -0.84 0.02
N ASN A 75 2.98 -1.87 0.12
CA ASN A 75 2.73 -2.83 -0.94
C ASN A 75 1.72 -2.37 -2.00
N ASN A 76 1.35 -1.08 -1.99
CA ASN A 76 0.43 -0.55 -2.98
C ASN A 76 1.02 -0.66 -4.40
N LEU A 77 0.22 -1.18 -5.36
CA LEU A 77 0.63 -1.36 -6.75
C LEU A 77 0.99 -0.04 -7.46
N ARG A 78 0.55 1.10 -6.92
CA ARG A 78 0.89 2.42 -7.46
C ARG A 78 2.16 2.93 -6.80
N SER A 79 3.20 3.08 -7.61
CA SER A 79 4.52 3.55 -7.17
C SER A 79 4.49 4.86 -6.37
N LYS A 80 3.61 5.83 -6.69
CA LYS A 80 3.50 7.09 -5.93
C LYS A 80 2.99 6.89 -4.50
N VAL A 81 1.97 6.04 -4.31
CA VAL A 81 1.40 5.76 -2.98
C VAL A 81 2.40 4.96 -2.15
N SER A 82 2.99 3.92 -2.76
CA SER A 82 4.03 3.10 -2.13
C SER A 82 5.23 3.94 -1.70
N ARG A 83 5.81 4.77 -2.58
CA ARG A 83 6.90 5.69 -2.21
C ARG A 83 6.51 6.61 -1.07
N SER A 84 5.31 7.18 -1.11
CA SER A 84 4.83 8.06 -0.04
C SER A 84 4.71 7.32 1.30
N ALA A 85 4.25 6.07 1.29
CA ALA A 85 4.14 5.24 2.48
C ALA A 85 5.53 4.92 3.06
N ILE A 86 6.47 4.52 2.20
CA ILE A 86 7.86 4.24 2.59
C ILE A 86 8.50 5.49 3.23
N SER A 87 8.39 6.65 2.59
CA SER A 87 8.90 7.90 3.17
C SER A 87 8.21 8.29 4.48
N THR A 88 6.93 7.94 4.65
CA THR A 88 6.19 8.20 5.89
C THR A 88 6.67 7.30 7.02
N LEU A 89 6.92 6.01 6.77
CA LEU A 89 7.52 5.11 7.76
C LEU A 89 8.89 5.60 8.23
N GLY A 90 9.74 6.02 7.29
CA GLY A 90 11.04 6.60 7.63
C GLY A 90 10.93 7.77 8.61
N GLU A 91 9.99 8.70 8.38
CA GLU A 91 9.79 9.80 9.33
C GLU A 91 9.20 9.36 10.67
N LEU A 92 8.28 8.38 10.67
CA LEU A 92 7.77 7.83 11.92
C LEU A 92 8.91 7.25 12.77
N PHE A 93 9.80 6.45 12.18
CA PHE A 93 10.99 5.96 12.89
C PHE A 93 11.88 7.08 13.39
N LYS A 94 12.20 8.05 12.54
CA LYS A 94 13.11 9.16 12.90
C LYS A 94 12.58 9.99 14.07
N THR A 95 11.27 10.21 14.13
CA THR A 95 10.63 11.14 15.07
C THR A 95 10.20 10.47 16.36
N THR A 96 9.69 9.24 16.29
CA THR A 96 9.19 8.50 17.48
C THR A 96 10.19 7.47 18.02
N LYS A 97 11.22 7.09 17.24
CA LYS A 97 12.38 6.29 17.68
C LYS A 97 11.96 4.98 18.36
N LYS A 98 12.41 4.76 19.60
CA LYS A 98 12.13 3.55 20.41
C LYS A 98 10.64 3.24 20.60
N HIS A 99 9.74 4.21 20.41
CA HIS A 99 8.30 3.94 20.47
C HIS A 99 7.83 3.04 19.31
N MET A 100 8.61 2.93 18.23
CA MET A 100 8.34 2.04 17.11
C MET A 100 8.84 0.60 17.32
N ASP A 101 9.52 0.27 18.42
CA ASP A 101 10.15 -1.04 18.65
C ASP A 101 9.19 -2.23 18.52
N HIS A 102 7.90 -2.02 18.78
CA HIS A 102 6.83 -3.00 18.62
C HIS A 102 6.44 -3.26 17.16
N GLU A 103 6.64 -2.27 16.29
CA GLU A 103 6.25 -2.30 14.88
C GLU A 103 7.39 -2.77 13.96
N VAL A 104 8.62 -2.77 14.45
CA VAL A 104 9.84 -3.04 13.67
C VAL A 104 9.78 -4.35 12.90
N ASP A 105 9.28 -5.43 13.50
CA ASP A 105 9.30 -6.76 12.88
C ASP A 105 8.43 -6.80 11.60
N GLU A 106 7.25 -6.18 11.67
CA GLU A 106 6.32 -6.07 10.54
C GLU A 106 6.90 -5.18 9.45
N VAL A 107 7.37 -4.00 9.84
CA VAL A 107 7.87 -3.00 8.90
C VAL A 107 9.13 -3.49 8.19
N THR A 108 10.06 -4.10 8.93
CA THR A 108 11.30 -4.68 8.38
C THR A 108 10.96 -5.72 7.30
N ARG A 109 10.04 -6.63 7.60
CA ARG A 109 9.63 -7.67 6.66
C ARG A 109 9.04 -7.08 5.38
N VAL A 110 8.13 -6.11 5.51
CA VAL A 110 7.47 -5.49 4.34
C VAL A 110 8.47 -4.68 3.51
N LEU A 111 9.36 -3.93 4.13
CA LEU A 111 10.41 -3.18 3.42
C LEU A 111 11.36 -4.14 2.69
N LEU A 112 11.81 -5.22 3.33
CA LEU A 112 12.70 -6.19 2.68
C LEU A 112 12.03 -6.92 1.51
N GLN A 113 10.75 -7.27 1.62
CA GLN A 113 9.99 -7.78 0.47
C GLN A 113 9.93 -6.74 -0.66
N LYS A 114 9.81 -5.46 -0.31
CA LYS A 114 9.73 -4.36 -1.27
C LYS A 114 11.06 -4.00 -1.93
N MET A 115 12.20 -4.40 -1.35
CA MET A 115 13.52 -4.29 -1.98
C MET A 115 13.64 -5.11 -3.27
N GLY A 116 12.80 -6.15 -3.44
CA GLY A 116 12.74 -6.94 -4.67
C GLY A 116 11.94 -6.29 -5.82
N ASP A 117 11.40 -5.08 -5.64
CA ASP A 117 10.62 -4.39 -6.67
C ASP A 117 11.51 -3.97 -7.86
N SER A 118 11.04 -4.06 -9.10
CA SER A 118 11.84 -3.68 -10.28
C SER A 118 12.09 -2.18 -10.39
N ASN A 119 11.40 -1.35 -9.60
CA ASN A 119 11.53 0.10 -9.63
C ASN A 119 12.66 0.60 -8.72
N GLU A 120 13.75 1.10 -9.32
CA GLU A 120 14.91 1.62 -8.59
C GLU A 120 14.57 2.72 -7.56
N PHE A 121 13.58 3.58 -7.84
CA PHE A 121 13.15 4.62 -6.89
C PHE A 121 12.46 4.03 -5.66
N ILE A 122 11.74 2.91 -5.83
CA ILE A 122 11.14 2.17 -4.71
C ILE A 122 12.24 1.51 -3.89
N GLN A 123 13.19 0.84 -4.55
CA GLN A 123 14.33 0.22 -3.87
C GLN A 123 15.12 1.25 -3.06
N LYS A 124 15.52 2.38 -3.66
CA LYS A 124 16.25 3.46 -2.96
C LYS A 124 15.48 4.04 -1.79
N GLY A 125 14.17 4.25 -1.96
CA GLY A 125 13.32 4.74 -0.87
C GLY A 125 13.24 3.73 0.28
N THR A 126 13.16 2.45 -0.05
CA THR A 126 13.07 1.33 0.90
C THR A 126 14.38 1.16 1.68
N ASP A 127 15.51 1.13 0.98
CA ASP A 127 16.86 1.09 1.56
C ASP A 127 17.06 2.25 2.53
N ARG A 128 16.73 3.48 2.10
CA ARG A 128 16.80 4.65 2.98
C ARG A 128 15.91 4.55 4.22
N SER A 129 14.70 3.99 4.07
CA SER A 129 13.81 3.80 5.22
C SER A 129 14.33 2.75 6.19
N LEU A 130 14.94 1.67 5.70
CA LEU A 130 15.59 0.65 6.52
C LEU A 130 16.81 1.21 7.27
N GLU A 131 17.65 2.02 6.62
CA GLU A 131 18.76 2.71 7.27
C GLU A 131 18.28 3.58 8.44
N ILE A 132 17.23 4.38 8.21
CA ILE A 132 16.65 5.25 9.25
C ILE A 132 16.09 4.42 10.39
N MET A 133 15.37 3.33 10.09
CA MET A 133 14.82 2.42 11.09
C MET A 133 15.93 1.88 12.01
N VAL A 134 16.99 1.31 11.44
CA VAL A 134 18.11 0.74 12.21
C VAL A 134 18.79 1.80 13.10
N GLY A 135 18.90 3.03 12.61
CA GLY A 135 19.47 4.15 13.40
C GLY A 135 18.54 4.75 14.45
N SER A 136 17.25 4.41 14.45
CA SER A 136 16.24 5.06 15.31
C SER A 136 15.71 4.17 16.44
N VAL A 137 15.67 2.85 16.22
CA VAL A 137 15.11 1.88 17.16
C VAL A 137 16.20 1.35 18.10
N THR A 138 15.82 0.58 19.13
CA THR A 138 16.84 0.01 20.01
C THR A 138 17.71 -1.02 19.26
N PRO A 139 19.04 -1.08 19.50
CA PRO A 139 19.93 -1.98 18.77
C PRO A 139 19.49 -3.44 18.83
N THR A 140 19.02 -3.91 20.00
CA THR A 140 18.51 -5.28 20.18
C THR A 140 17.30 -5.57 19.30
N ARG A 141 16.39 -4.60 19.12
CA ARG A 141 15.22 -4.78 18.26
C ARG A 141 15.58 -4.74 16.79
N ALA A 142 16.47 -3.83 16.38
CA ALA A 142 17.00 -3.82 15.01
C ALA A 142 17.65 -5.15 14.62
N THR A 143 18.55 -5.67 15.46
CA THR A 143 19.25 -6.93 15.18
C THR A 143 18.30 -8.12 15.14
N THR A 144 17.37 -8.21 16.10
CA THR A 144 16.40 -9.30 16.16
C THR A 144 15.51 -9.32 14.92
N ALA A 145 14.97 -8.17 14.52
CA ALA A 145 14.09 -8.06 13.36
C ALA A 145 14.81 -8.42 12.05
N LEU A 146 16.04 -7.92 11.86
CA LEU A 146 16.84 -8.22 10.68
C LEU A 146 17.19 -9.71 10.59
N MET A 147 17.60 -10.32 11.72
CA MET A 147 17.88 -11.77 11.77
C MET A 147 16.64 -12.62 11.49
N ALA A 148 15.49 -12.25 12.06
CA ALA A 148 14.22 -12.95 11.82
C ALA A 148 13.75 -12.84 10.36
N SER A 149 14.09 -11.74 9.70
CA SER A 149 13.74 -11.50 8.29
C SER A 149 14.71 -12.13 7.28
N GLY A 150 15.76 -12.81 7.74
CA GLY A 150 16.63 -13.64 6.90
C GLY A 150 17.63 -12.90 6.03
N VAL A 151 17.97 -11.63 6.32
CA VAL A 151 19.01 -10.90 5.59
C VAL A 151 20.38 -11.39 6.09
N PRO A 152 21.20 -12.08 5.27
CA PRO A 152 22.60 -12.25 5.61
C PRO A 152 23.22 -10.85 5.62
N PHE A 153 23.89 -10.48 6.72
CA PHE A 153 24.65 -9.23 6.82
C PHE A 153 25.60 -9.14 5.61
N GLY A 154 25.20 -8.38 4.59
CA GLY A 154 26.00 -8.14 3.42
C GLY A 154 27.08 -7.14 3.76
N ASP A 155 28.29 -7.64 3.97
CA ASP A 155 29.51 -6.85 4.03
C ASP A 155 29.59 -5.94 2.80
N LYS A 156 29.25 -4.66 2.99
CA LYS A 156 29.65 -3.62 2.03
C LYS A 156 31.17 -3.53 2.15
N LYS A 157 31.89 -4.24 1.27
CA LYS A 157 33.30 -3.93 0.99
C LYS A 157 33.35 -2.48 0.54
N VAL A 158 33.93 -1.65 1.39
CA VAL A 158 34.43 -0.33 1.02
C VAL A 158 35.59 -0.60 0.04
N GLU A 159 35.39 -0.25 -1.22
CA GLU A 159 36.46 -0.01 -2.19
C GLU A 159 36.72 1.49 -2.24
#